data_AF-A0A4V0HYI7-F1
#
_entry.id   AF-A0A4V0HYI7-F1
#
_cell.length_a   1.000
_cell.length_b   1.000
_cell.length_c   1.000
_cell.angle_alpha   90.00
_cell.angle_beta   90.00
_cell.angle_gamma   90.00
#
_symmetry.space_group_name_H-M   'P 1'
#
loop_
_entity.id
_entity.type
_entity.pdbx_description
1 polymer ?
#
loop_
_entity_poly.entity_id
_entity_poly.type
_entity_poly.pdbx_seq_one_letter_code
_entity_poly.pdbx_strand_id
1 'polypeptide(L)' 'MVAHLKLYNPPAEDDEPRVPAEPDVRVRLGDLLPLLAIAQRMNFLWLKDFLDDEVAVSGDLYDVMNSFRVTGGKPTSA' A
#
# COMPACT_ATOMS: atom_id res chain seq x y z
N MET A 1 -4.16 -10.13 -37.24
CA MET A 1 -4.53 -11.19 -36.27
C MET A 1 -4.79 -10.51 -34.94
N VAL A 2 -6.01 -10.60 -34.40
CA VAL A 2 -6.35 -10.02 -33.09
C VAL A 2 -6.33 -11.13 -32.04
N ALA A 3 -5.43 -11.01 -31.06
CA ALA A 3 -5.34 -11.92 -29.94
C ALA A 3 -6.48 -11.63 -28.95
N HIS A 4 -7.29 -12.64 -28.66
CA HIS A 4 -8.38 -12.55 -27.69
C HIS A 4 -7.92 -13.20 -26.37
N LEU A 5 -7.87 -12.41 -25.31
CA LEU A 5 -7.54 -12.90 -23.97
C LEU A 5 -8.79 -13.59 -23.40
N LYS A 6 -8.66 -14.87 -23.03
CA LYS A 6 -9.73 -15.62 -22.34
C LYS A 6 -9.51 -15.52 -20.84
N LEU A 7 -10.48 -14.93 -20.15
CA LEU A 7 -10.50 -14.89 -18.68
C LEU A 7 -10.94 -16.27 -18.18
N TYR A 8 -10.07 -16.97 -17.46
CA TYR A 8 -10.42 -18.21 -16.78
C TYR A 8 -11.12 -17.87 -15.46
N ASN A 9 -12.39 -18.25 -15.34
CA ASN A 9 -13.12 -18.19 -14.08
C ASN A 9 -13.15 -19.61 -13.48
N PRO A 10 -12.44 -19.87 -12.37
CA PRO A 10 -12.53 -21.17 -11.71
C PRO A 10 -13.97 -21.44 -11.24
N PRO A 11 -14.41 -22.71 -11.21
CA PRO A 11 -15.70 -23.07 -10.62
C PRO A 11 -15.73 -22.59 -9.17
N ALA A 12 -16.85 -22.00 -8.76
CA ALA A 12 -17.09 -21.59 -7.39
C ALA A 12 -17.08 -22.84 -6.50
N GLU A 13 -15.92 -23.13 -5.90
CA GLU A 13 -15.85 -24.02 -4.75
C GLU A 13 -16.53 -23.33 -3.57
N ASP A 14 -17.30 -24.11 -2.82
CA ASP A 14 -18.33 -23.73 -1.86
C ASP A 14 -18.01 -22.53 -0.95
N ASP A 15 -19.07 -21.81 -0.57
CA ASP A 15 -19.16 -20.70 0.39
C ASP A 15 -18.53 -21.02 1.77
N GLU A 16 -17.22 -21.13 1.86
CA GLU A 16 -16.49 -20.81 3.08
C GLU A 16 -16.41 -19.28 3.18
N PRO A 17 -16.61 -18.67 4.38
CA PRO A 17 -16.39 -17.25 4.54
C PRO A 17 -14.94 -16.96 4.15
N ARG A 18 -14.78 -16.40 2.96
CA ARG A 18 -13.51 -15.92 2.43
C ARG A 18 -13.06 -14.81 3.37
N VAL A 19 -12.38 -15.18 4.45
CA VAL A 19 -11.51 -14.27 5.18
C VAL A 19 -10.71 -13.60 4.09
N PRO A 20 -10.81 -12.27 3.89
CA PRO A 20 -10.02 -11.61 2.86
C PRO A 20 -8.60 -12.06 3.10
N ALA A 21 -8.03 -12.81 2.15
CA ALA A 21 -6.65 -13.24 2.24
C ALA A 21 -5.86 -11.94 2.21
N GLU A 22 -5.53 -11.44 3.39
CA GLU A 22 -4.74 -10.25 3.58
C GLU A 22 -3.51 -10.45 2.69
N PRO A 23 -3.27 -9.59 1.70
CA PRO A 23 -2.03 -9.65 0.95
C PRO A 23 -0.93 -9.20 1.91
N ASP A 24 -0.53 -10.06 2.85
CA ASP A 24 0.48 -9.76 3.87
C ASP A 24 1.87 -9.92 3.26
N VAL A 25 2.09 -9.24 2.12
CA VAL A 25 3.44 -9.04 1.60
C VAL A 25 4.08 -8.01 2.51
N ARG A 26 4.76 -8.50 3.55
CA ARG A 26 5.46 -7.67 4.53
C ARG A 26 6.70 -7.06 3.89
N VAL A 27 6.57 -5.83 3.40
CA VAL A 27 7.70 -5.04 2.87
C VAL A 27 8.24 -4.15 3.98
N ARG A 28 9.56 -4.02 4.08
CA ARG A 28 10.16 -3.07 5.03
C ARG A 28 9.87 -1.65 4.55
N LEU A 29 9.46 -0.78 5.48
CA LEU A 29 9.22 0.64 5.17
C LEU A 29 10.44 1.30 4.49
N GLY A 30 11.65 0.93 4.89
CA GLY A 30 12.90 1.42 4.29
C GLY A 30 13.06 1.08 2.81
N ASP A 31 12.50 -0.04 2.35
CA ASP A 31 12.53 -0.46 0.94
C ASP A 31 11.40 0.21 0.15
N LEU A 32 10.28 0.49 0.81
CA LEU A 32 9.09 1.08 0.21
C LEU A 32 9.21 2.60 0.02
N LEU A 33 9.81 3.31 0.97
CA LEU A 33 10.04 4.77 0.92
C LEU A 33 10.74 5.26 -0.37
N PRO A 34 11.89 4.70 -0.79
CA PRO A 34 12.56 5.15 -2.01
C PRO A 34 11.72 4.88 -3.26
N LEU A 35 10.99 3.76 -3.30
CA LEU A 35 10.10 3.42 -4.42
C LEU A 35 8.96 4.43 -4.56
N LEU A 36 8.27 4.74 -3.46
CA LEU A 36 7.23 5.76 -3.45
C LEU A 36 7.79 7.15 -3.78
N ALA A 37 8.97 7.50 -3.27
CA ALA A 37 9.59 8.79 -3.55
C ALA A 37 9.92 8.97 -5.05
N ILE A 38 10.43 7.93 -5.70
CA ILE A 38 10.68 7.93 -7.15
C ILE A 38 9.35 7.98 -7.91
N ALA A 39 8.38 7.16 -7.51
CA ALA A 39 7.07 7.09 -8.14
C ALA A 39 6.35 8.45 -8.12
N GLN A 40 6.41 9.15 -6.98
CA GLN A 40 5.86 10.49 -6.79
C GLN A 40 6.61 11.52 -7.65
N ARG A 41 7.95 11.50 -7.64
CA ARG A 41 8.78 12.44 -8.44
C ARG A 41 8.52 12.30 -9.94
N MET A 42 8.30 11.08 -10.40
CA MET A 42 8.11 10.74 -11.81
C MET A 42 6.63 10.70 -12.23
N ASN A 43 5.70 11.00 -11.31
CA ASN A 43 4.24 11.00 -11.54
C ASN A 43 3.71 9.69 -12.15
N PHE A 44 4.12 8.55 -11.61
CA PHE A 44 3.60 7.26 -12.05
C PHE A 44 2.09 7.19 -11.82
N LEU A 45 1.35 6.70 -12.83
CA LEU A 45 -0.11 6.58 -12.77
C LEU A 45 -0.56 5.59 -11.69
N TRP A 46 0.11 4.45 -11.57
CA TRP A 46 -0.23 3.44 -10.56
C TRP A 46 -0.24 4.02 -9.14
N LEU A 47 0.70 4.92 -8.81
CA LEU A 47 0.77 5.49 -7.47
C LEU A 47 -0.53 6.21 -7.09
N LYS A 48 -1.16 6.91 -8.06
CA LYS A 48 -2.43 7.61 -7.81
C LYS A 48 -3.55 6.66 -7.45
N ASP A 49 -3.57 5.50 -8.09
CA ASP A 49 -4.59 4.47 -7.84
C ASP A 49 -4.47 3.90 -6.42
N PHE A 50 -3.27 3.88 -5.83
CA PHE A 50 -3.02 3.39 -4.46
C PHE A 50 -3.00 4.51 -3.39
N LEU A 51 -3.17 5.79 -3.75
CA LEU A 51 -3.12 6.88 -2.76
C LEU A 51 -4.32 6.89 -1.82
N ASP A 52 -5.46 6.34 -2.26
CA ASP A 52 -6.69 6.26 -1.47
C ASP A 52 -6.78 4.95 -0.66
N ASP A 53 -5.82 4.03 -0.82
CA ASP A 53 -5.81 2.73 -0.14
C ASP A 53 -5.29 2.84 1.30
N GLU A 54 -5.93 2.10 2.22
CA GLU A 54 -5.48 2.00 3.61
C GLU A 54 -4.28 1.04 3.73
N VAL A 55 -3.19 1.52 4.33
CA VAL A 55 -2.00 0.72 4.59
C VAL A 55 -1.90 0.41 6.08
N ALA A 56 -1.81 -0.88 6.42
CA ALA A 56 -1.57 -1.31 7.78
C ALA A 56 -0.13 -0.95 8.20
N VAL A 57 -0.01 -0.17 9.27
CA VAL A 57 1.26 0.16 9.93
C VAL A 57 1.25 -0.36 11.37
N SER A 58 2.42 -0.60 11.95
CA SER A 58 2.47 -0.93 13.39
C SER A 58 1.99 0.25 14.23
N GLY A 59 1.39 -0.02 15.39
CA GLY A 59 0.92 1.02 16.31
C GLY A 59 2.01 2.04 16.64
N ASP A 60 3.22 1.56 16.95
CA ASP A 60 4.37 2.42 17.24
C ASP A 60 4.70 3.37 16.09
N LEU A 61 4.64 2.90 14.84
CA LEU A 61 4.92 3.73 13.66
C LEU A 61 3.80 4.75 13.45
N TYR A 62 2.55 4.33 13.65
CA TYR A 62 1.39 5.22 13.57
C TYR A 62 1.51 6.38 14.56
N ASP A 63 1.87 6.10 15.81
CA ASP A 63 2.04 7.11 16.86
C ASP A 63 3.14 8.13 16.49
N VAL A 64 4.28 7.63 15.98
CA VAL A 64 5.35 8.50 15.48
C VAL A 64 4.85 9.37 14.33
N MET A 65 4.19 8.80 13.32
CA MET A 65 3.64 9.55 12.19
C MET A 65 2.63 10.62 12.64
N ASN A 66 1.77 10.28 13.60
CA ASN A 66 0.79 11.21 14.15
C ASN A 66 1.48 12.37 14.90
N SER A 67 2.53 12.10 15.65
CA SER A 67 3.32 13.14 16.34
C SER A 67 3.93 14.15 15.36
N PHE A 68 4.43 13.69 14.21
CA PHE A 68 4.98 14.56 13.15
C PHE A 68 3.91 15.42 12.47
N ARG A 69 2.71 14.86 12.25
CA ARG A 69 1.56 15.57 11.67
C ARG A 69 1.08 16.70 12.57
N VAL A 70 0.94 16.42 13.87
CA VAL A 70 0.44 17.39 14.86
C VAL A 70 1.49 18.47 15.17
N THR A 71 2.77 18.10 15.24
CA THR A 71 3.84 19.04 15.64
C THR A 71 4.31 19.94 14.49
N GLY A 72 3.79 19.75 13.27
CA GLY A 72 4.09 20.62 12.14
C GLY A 72 5.57 20.64 11.79
N GLY A 73 6.14 19.46 11.48
CA GLY A 73 7.41 19.34 10.75
C GLY A 73 8.66 19.99 11.38
N LYS A 74 8.62 20.46 12.63
CA LYS A 74 9.82 20.93 13.31
C LYS A 74 10.45 19.76 14.06
N PRO A 75 11.60 19.23 13.62
CA PRO A 75 12.31 18.23 14.41
C PRO A 75 12.68 18.89 15.73
N THR A 76 12.12 18.39 16.83
CA THR A 76 12.60 18.70 18.17
C THR A 76 13.99 18.05 18.29
N SER A 77 15.01 18.81 17.90
CA SER A 77 16.41 18.52 18.22
C SER A 77 16.54 18.64 19.73
N ALA A 78 16.81 17.52 20.40
CA ALA A 78 17.41 17.49 21.72
C ALA A 78 18.93 17.50 21.58
#